data_AF-A0A0C2IK67-F1
#
_entry.id   AF-A0A0C2IK67-F1
#
_cell.length_a   1.000
_cell.length_b   1.000
_cell.length_c   1.000
_cell.angle_alpha   90.00
_cell.angle_beta   90.00
_cell.angle_gamma   90.00
#
_symmetry.space_group_name_H-M   'P 1'
#
loop_
_entity.id
_entity.type
_entity.pdbx_description
1 polymer ?
#
loop_
_entity_poly.entity_id
_entity_poly.type
_entity_poly.pdbx_seq_one_letter_code
_entity_poly.pdbx_strand_id
1 'polypeptide(L)' 'MLITDTGVPERYIDIDDWGGEVMLRLDDGWCAALDRDSMRCTIYEKRPLICREFETGSADCLEERRGIATAYR' A
#
# COMPACT_ATOMS: atom_id res chain seq x y z
N MET A 1 8.45 2.61 5.95
CA MET A 1 8.97 1.46 6.72
C MET A 1 7.97 0.32 6.71
N LEU A 2 8.39 -0.85 6.27
CA LEU A 2 7.65 -2.10 6.32
C LEU A 2 7.79 -2.70 7.72
N ILE A 3 6.68 -2.78 8.43
CA ILE A 3 6.58 -3.57 9.66
C ILE A 3 5.87 -4.86 9.25
N THR A 4 6.64 -5.90 8.97
CA THR A 4 6.13 -7.13 8.32
C THR A 4 6.70 -8.39 8.96
N ASP A 5 5.91 -9.00 9.84
CA ASP A 5 6.10 -10.40 10.25
C ASP A 5 5.41 -11.39 9.29
N THR A 6 4.86 -10.91 8.16
CA THR A 6 3.88 -11.67 7.35
C THR A 6 4.35 -12.08 5.97
N GLY A 7 5.62 -11.84 5.66
CA GLY A 7 6.27 -12.36 4.44
C GLY A 7 5.80 -11.68 3.16
N VAL A 8 5.74 -10.33 3.16
CA VAL A 8 5.59 -9.56 1.91
C VAL A 8 6.61 -10.09 0.88
N PRO A 9 6.18 -10.49 -0.33
CA PRO A 9 7.13 -10.99 -1.33
C PRO A 9 8.14 -9.92 -1.76
N GLU A 10 9.42 -10.29 -1.89
CA GLU A 10 10.53 -9.38 -2.22
C GLU A 10 10.27 -8.50 -3.45
N ARG A 11 9.58 -9.02 -4.47
CA ARG A 11 9.21 -8.25 -5.67
C ARG A 11 8.30 -7.04 -5.41
N TYR A 12 7.73 -6.91 -4.21
CA TYR A 12 6.91 -5.77 -3.79
C TYR A 12 7.61 -4.90 -2.73
N ILE A 13 8.89 -5.16 -2.46
CA ILE A 13 9.71 -4.45 -1.49
C ILE A 13 10.72 -3.58 -2.25
N ASP A 14 10.93 -2.38 -1.73
CA ASP A 14 11.97 -1.46 -2.16
C ASP A 14 12.75 -0.99 -0.91
N ILE A 15 13.92 -0.37 -1.12
CA ILE A 15 14.77 0.15 -0.04
C ILE A 15 14.80 1.67 -0.14
N ASP A 16 14.41 2.35 0.94
CA ASP A 16 14.48 3.81 1.01
C ASP A 16 15.92 4.32 1.18
N ASP A 17 16.08 5.64 1.08
CA ASP A 17 17.40 6.32 1.17
C ASP A 17 18.15 6.05 2.49
N TRP A 18 17.46 5.56 3.52
CA TRP A 18 18.02 5.27 4.84
C TRP A 18 18.27 3.77 5.04
N GLY A 19 18.08 2.94 4.01
CA GLY A 19 18.24 1.50 4.06
C GLY A 19 17.05 0.76 4.66
N GLY A 20 15.92 1.43 4.86
CA GLY A 20 14.69 0.83 5.37
C GLY A 20 13.86 0.19 4.27
N GLU A 21 13.29 -0.99 4.56
CA GLU A 21 12.34 -1.62 3.64
C GLU A 21 11.03 -0.82 3.56
N VAL A 22 10.53 -0.62 2.34
CA VAL A 22 9.27 0.06 2.02
C VAL A 22 8.50 -0.73 0.97
N MET A 23 7.19 -0.48 0.84
CA MET A 23 6.45 -1.03 -0.31
C MET A 23 6.97 -0.38 -1.59
N LEU A 24 7.29 -1.20 -2.60
CA LEU A 24 7.65 -0.74 -3.94
C LEU A 24 6.49 0.07 -4.53
N ARG A 25 6.79 1.26 -5.03
CA ARG A 25 5.87 2.09 -5.81
C ARG A 25 6.29 2.07 -7.28
N LEU A 26 5.32 1.98 -8.18
CA LEU A 26 5.55 2.06 -9.62
C LEU A 26 5.59 3.52 -10.07
N ASP A 27 5.87 3.74 -11.36
CA ASP A 27 5.96 5.08 -11.97
C ASP A 27 4.66 5.89 -11.87
N ASP A 28 3.53 5.21 -11.63
CA ASP A 28 2.21 5.82 -11.38
C ASP A 28 2.04 6.33 -9.92
N GLY A 29 3.07 6.17 -9.08
CA GLY A 29 3.06 6.55 -7.67
C GLY A 29 2.28 5.59 -6.76
N TRP A 30 1.69 4.52 -7.32
CA TRP A 30 0.92 3.55 -6.56
C TRP A 30 1.75 2.34 -6.16
N CYS A 31 1.33 1.71 -5.05
CA CYS A 31 1.91 0.46 -4.58
C CYS A 31 1.84 -0.63 -5.67
N ALA A 32 2.96 -1.33 -5.88
CA ALA A 32 3.08 -2.40 -6.87
C ALA A 32 2.09 -3.57 -6.65
N ALA A 33 1.58 -3.74 -5.42
CA ALA A 33 0.62 -4.79 -5.10
C ALA A 33 -0.87 -4.38 -5.24
N LEU A 34 -1.17 -3.13 -5.58
CA LEU A 34 -2.54 -2.66 -5.77
C LEU A 34 -3.13 -3.17 -7.10
N ASP A 35 -4.34 -3.70 -7.10
CA ASP A 35 -5.11 -3.91 -8.33
C ASP A 35 -5.87 -2.62 -8.66
N ARG A 36 -5.65 -2.04 -9.85
CA ARG A 36 -6.18 -0.71 -10.21
C ARG A 36 -7.66 -0.74 -10.56
N ASP A 37 -8.15 -1.86 -11.08
CA ASP A 37 -9.55 -1.99 -11.48
C ASP A 37 -10.46 -2.17 -10.26
N SER A 38 -10.05 -3.01 -9.31
CA SER A 38 -10.83 -3.29 -8.10
C SER A 38 -10.40 -2.45 -6.89
N MET A 39 -9.29 -1.73 -6.97
CA MET A 39 -8.68 -0.99 -5.85
C MET A 39 -8.41 -1.85 -4.61
N ARG A 40 -8.11 -3.15 -4.83
CA ARG A 40 -7.80 -4.11 -3.76
C ARG A 40 -6.34 -4.53 -3.81
N CYS A 41 -5.77 -4.83 -2.65
CA CYS A 41 -4.41 -5.38 -2.61
C CYS A 41 -4.40 -6.84 -3.07
N THR A 42 -3.52 -7.18 -4.01
CA THR A 42 -3.35 -8.54 -4.58
C THR A 42 -2.63 -9.50 -3.63
N ILE A 43 -1.97 -8.99 -2.59
CA ILE A 43 -1.30 -9.78 -1.54
C ILE A 43 -2.03 -9.71 -0.20
N TYR A 44 -3.38 -9.67 -0.22
CA TYR A 44 -4.22 -9.35 0.94
C TYR A 44 -3.83 -10.06 2.25
N GLU A 45 -3.49 -11.36 2.18
CA GLU A 45 -3.07 -12.18 3.33
C GLU A 45 -1.67 -11.84 3.85
N LYS A 46 -0.77 -11.39 2.97
CA LYS A 46 0.63 -11.09 3.25
C LYS A 46 0.90 -9.58 3.38
N ARG A 47 -0.14 -8.75 3.43
CA ARG A 47 0.00 -7.30 3.56
C ARG A 47 0.86 -6.92 4.76
N PRO A 48 1.64 -5.83 4.69
CA PRO A 48 2.35 -5.33 5.87
C PRO A 48 1.36 -4.90 6.96
N LEU A 49 1.84 -4.84 8.21
CA LEU A 49 1.00 -4.54 9.39
C LEU A 49 0.20 -3.25 9.22
N ILE A 50 0.85 -2.19 8.76
CA ILE A 50 0.21 -0.88 8.55
C ILE A 50 -1.01 -0.95 7.62
N CYS A 51 -0.96 -1.80 6.58
CA CYS A 51 -2.09 -1.98 5.66
C CYS A 51 -3.18 -2.91 6.21
N ARG A 52 -2.93 -3.67 7.28
CA ARG A 52 -3.94 -4.44 8.01
C ARG A 52 -4.65 -3.60 9.07
N GLU A 53 -3.88 -2.77 9.76
CA GLU A 53 -4.41 -1.85 10.78
C GLU A 53 -5.21 -0.71 10.15
N PHE A 54 -4.90 -0.35 8.91
CA PHE A 54 -5.73 0.54 8.10
C PHE A 54 -7.02 -0.16 7.65
N GLU A 55 -8.02 -0.14 8.55
CA GLU A 55 -9.31 -0.77 8.33
C GLU A 55 -10.09 -0.09 7.20
N THR A 56 -10.61 -0.89 6.25
CA THR A 56 -11.43 -0.36 5.16
C THR A 56 -12.76 0.17 5.70
N GLY A 57 -13.07 1.44 5.43
CA GLY A 57 -14.26 2.11 5.94
C GLY A 57 -14.08 2.86 7.27
N SER A 58 -12.86 2.83 7.84
CA SER A 58 -12.49 3.71 8.94
C SER A 58 -12.54 5.20 8.55
N ALA A 59 -12.48 6.10 9.52
CA ALA A 59 -12.45 7.54 9.28
C ALA A 59 -11.28 7.93 8.35
N ASP A 60 -10.09 7.39 8.62
CA ASP A 60 -8.89 7.63 7.81
C ASP A 60 -9.07 7.09 6.38
N CYS A 61 -9.67 5.90 6.22
CA CYS A 61 -9.97 5.34 4.91
C CYS A 61 -10.93 6.23 4.10
N LEU A 62 -11.94 6.80 4.75
CA LEU A 62 -12.88 7.71 4.11
C LEU A 62 -12.24 9.07 3.77
N GLU A 63 -11.34 9.57 4.61
CA GLU A 63 -10.59 10.80 4.37
C GLU A 63 -9.66 10.66 3.15
N GLU A 64 -8.84 9.61 3.09
CA GLU A 64 -7.97 9.33 1.96
C GLU A 64 -8.77 9.16 0.65
N ARG A 65 -9.93 8.49 0.70
CA ARG A 65 -10.82 8.33 -0.48
C ARG A 65 -11.40 9.65 -0.98
N ARG A 66 -11.59 10.66 -0.13
CA ARG A 66 -12.01 12.01 -0.58
C ARG A 66 -10.90 12.70 -1.37
N GLY A 67 -9.63 12.50 -0.97
CA GLY A 67 -8.47 13.03 -1.69
C GLY A 67 -8.23 12.34 -3.04
N ILE A 68 -8.51 11.04 -3.14
CA ILE A 68 -8.38 10.26 -4.38
C ILE A 68 -9.21 10.82 -5.54
N ALA A 69 -10.38 11.42 -5.29
CA ALA A 69 -11.20 12.05 -6.35
C ALA A 69 -10.46 13.16 -7.11
N THR A 70 -9.42 13.75 -6.50
CA THR A 70 -8.55 14.76 -7.13
C THR A 70 -7.25 14.19 -7.71
N ALA A 71 -6.90 12.94 -7.42
CA ALA A 71 -5.70 12.28 -7.95
C ALA A 71 -5.85 11.85 -9.43
N TYR A 72 -7.07 11.87 -9.97
CA TYR A 72 -7.38 11.50 -11.36
C TYR A 72 -7.60 12.71 -12.29
N ARG A 73 -7.16 13.92 -11.90
CA ARG A 73 -7.30 15.14 -12.71
C ARG A 73 -6.01 15.51 -13.42
#